data_AF-A0AAA9S1M5-F1
#
_entry.id   AF-A0AAA9S1M5-F1
#
_cell.length_a   1.000
_cell.length_b   1.000
_cell.length_c   1.000
_cell.angle_alpha   90.00
_cell.angle_beta   90.00
_cell.angle_gamma   90.00
#
_symmetry.space_group_name_H-M   'P 1'
#
loop_
_entity.id
_entity.type
_entity.pdbx_description
1 polymer ?
#
loop_
_entity_poly.entity_id
_entity_poly.type
_entity_poly.pdbx_seq_one_letter_code
_entity_poly.pdbx_strand_id
1 'polypeptide(L)'
;MGKMAAAVGSVATLAVQPGEDAFRKLFRFYRQSRPGTADLEGVIDFSVSHAARGTGPGAPKVVKSQLNLSSVSDHDALRAGLEPVSKWQAYGLQGYPGFIFISNPFLPGYQWHWVKQCLKLYSRKPNVCNLDKHMTKEETQDLWEQSKEFLRCKEVNKRRPRSLLEKLRWVTLGYHYNWDNKEISPEYSLEGLMLNLKLQYFGHLMRRTDSLEKTLMLGKIEGGRRRGRQRMR
;
A
#
# COMPACT_ATOMS: atom_id res chain seq x y z
N MET A 1 -25.35 34.16 -14.80
CA MET A 1 -24.02 33.62 -15.13
C MET A 1 -23.94 32.19 -14.59
N GLY A 2 -24.09 31.22 -15.48
CA GLY A 2 -24.32 29.81 -15.14
C GLY A 2 -23.11 29.13 -14.51
N LYS A 3 -23.34 28.42 -13.41
CA LYS A 3 -22.38 27.46 -12.84
C LYS A 3 -22.29 26.27 -13.81
N MET A 4 -21.17 26.13 -14.51
CA MET A 4 -20.85 24.88 -15.19
C MET A 4 -20.57 23.82 -14.13
N ALA A 5 -21.56 22.97 -13.86
CA ALA A 5 -21.33 21.69 -13.21
C ALA A 5 -20.52 20.84 -14.20
N ALA A 6 -19.26 20.56 -13.88
CA ALA A 6 -18.49 19.56 -14.61
C ALA A 6 -19.19 18.21 -14.40
N ALA A 7 -19.87 17.71 -15.43
CA ALA A 7 -20.41 16.36 -15.44
C ALA A 7 -19.23 15.40 -15.27
N VAL A 8 -19.24 14.66 -14.15
CA VAL A 8 -18.29 13.58 -13.92
C VAL A 8 -18.74 12.42 -14.81
N GLY A 9 -18.09 12.26 -15.96
CA GLY A 9 -18.39 11.17 -16.90
C GLY A 9 -18.08 9.80 -16.27
N SER A 10 -18.89 8.80 -16.61
CA SER A 10 -18.60 7.37 -16.31
C SER A 10 -17.25 6.96 -16.91
N VAL A 11 -16.64 5.88 -16.39
CA VAL A 11 -15.39 5.27 -16.89
C VAL A 11 -15.42 5.11 -18.42
N ALA A 12 -16.60 4.83 -18.99
CA ALA A 12 -16.83 4.69 -20.43
C ALA A 12 -16.65 5.98 -21.25
N THR A 13 -16.65 7.16 -20.62
CA THR A 13 -16.72 8.48 -21.29
C THR A 13 -15.40 9.25 -21.29
N LEU A 14 -14.31 8.65 -20.79
CA LEU A 14 -13.06 9.39 -20.63
C LEU A 14 -12.43 9.63 -22.02
N ALA A 15 -12.39 10.88 -22.47
CA ALA A 15 -11.69 11.28 -23.69
C ALA A 15 -10.17 11.08 -23.55
N VAL A 16 -9.50 10.64 -24.62
CA VAL A 16 -8.03 10.48 -24.65
C VAL A 16 -7.39 11.85 -24.85
N GLN A 17 -6.67 12.34 -23.84
CA GLN A 17 -5.77 13.48 -24.01
C GLN A 17 -4.47 13.00 -24.66
N PRO A 18 -3.84 13.80 -25.56
CA PRO A 18 -2.60 13.39 -26.22
C PRO A 18 -1.48 13.14 -25.19
N GLY A 19 -0.88 11.95 -25.22
CA GLY A 19 0.25 11.55 -24.36
C GLY A 19 -0.10 10.88 -23.02
N GLU A 20 -1.36 10.49 -22.82
CA GLU A 20 -1.81 9.76 -21.62
C GLU A 20 -2.02 8.27 -21.91
N ASP A 21 -1.24 7.40 -21.24
CA ASP A 21 -1.47 5.96 -21.27
C ASP A 21 -2.70 5.54 -20.44
N ALA A 22 -3.24 4.36 -20.74
CA ALA A 22 -4.45 3.84 -20.11
C ALA A 22 -4.35 3.75 -18.58
N PHE A 23 -3.17 3.44 -18.03
CA PHE A 23 -2.97 3.31 -16.59
C PHE A 23 -3.02 4.68 -15.90
N ARG A 24 -2.31 5.69 -16.42
CA ARG A 24 -2.31 7.06 -15.89
C ARG A 24 -3.71 7.65 -15.88
N LYS A 25 -4.52 7.32 -16.88
CA LYS A 25 -5.92 7.73 -17.00
C LYS A 25 -6.81 7.15 -15.91
N LEU A 26 -6.80 5.83 -15.76
CA LEU A 26 -7.55 5.16 -14.70
C LEU A 26 -7.09 5.60 -13.30
N PHE A 27 -5.78 5.78 -13.10
CA PHE A 27 -5.24 6.30 -11.85
C PHE A 27 -5.75 7.71 -11.54
N ARG A 28 -5.74 8.62 -12.53
CA ARG A 28 -6.27 9.98 -12.34
C ARG A 28 -7.75 9.99 -12.03
N PHE A 29 -8.53 9.19 -12.73
CA PHE A 29 -9.96 9.00 -12.49
C PHE A 29 -10.21 8.62 -11.03
N TYR A 30 -9.70 7.48 -10.58
CA TYR A 30 -9.94 7.00 -9.21
C TYR A 30 -9.36 7.92 -8.12
N ARG A 31 -8.26 8.64 -8.39
CA ARG A 31 -7.71 9.62 -7.45
C ARG A 31 -8.62 10.83 -7.27
N GLN A 32 -9.39 11.21 -8.28
CA GLN A 32 -10.32 12.35 -8.25
C GLN A 32 -11.74 11.96 -7.87
N SER A 33 -12.08 10.67 -7.98
CA SER A 33 -13.35 10.09 -7.57
C SER A 33 -13.68 10.41 -6.11
N ARG A 34 -14.90 10.89 -5.86
CA ARG A 34 -15.41 11.12 -4.50
C ARG A 34 -16.37 9.99 -4.12
N PRO A 35 -16.22 9.39 -2.92
CA PRO A 35 -17.14 8.37 -2.42
C PRO A 35 -18.60 8.86 -2.51
N GLY A 36 -19.48 8.05 -3.10
CA GLY A 36 -20.91 8.35 -3.25
C GLY A 36 -21.31 9.23 -4.44
N THR A 37 -20.35 9.72 -5.25
CA THR A 37 -20.66 10.51 -6.47
C THR A 37 -19.94 10.03 -7.73
N ALA A 38 -18.83 9.32 -7.57
CA ALA A 38 -18.11 8.73 -8.68
C ALA A 38 -18.55 7.29 -8.89
N ASP A 39 -18.60 6.89 -10.16
CA ASP A 39 -18.82 5.52 -10.61
C ASP A 39 -17.66 4.62 -10.14
N LEU A 40 -17.89 3.88 -9.05
CA LEU A 40 -16.98 2.86 -8.52
C LEU A 40 -17.38 1.46 -8.97
N GLU A 41 -18.30 1.32 -9.92
CA GLU A 41 -18.76 0.01 -10.40
C GLU A 41 -17.61 -0.80 -11.02
N GLY A 42 -16.62 -0.12 -11.61
CA GLY A 42 -15.42 -0.75 -12.15
C GLY A 42 -14.41 -1.27 -11.12
N VAL A 43 -14.63 -1.05 -9.82
CA VAL A 43 -13.75 -1.55 -8.74
C VAL A 43 -14.21 -2.94 -8.32
N ILE A 44 -13.30 -3.92 -8.37
CA ILE A 44 -13.59 -5.29 -7.92
C ILE A 44 -13.69 -5.31 -6.40
N ASP A 45 -14.84 -5.74 -5.88
CA ASP A 45 -15.04 -6.02 -4.46
C ASP A 45 -15.00 -7.54 -4.22
N PHE A 46 -13.93 -8.02 -3.58
CA PHE A 46 -13.74 -9.44 -3.24
C PHE A 46 -14.51 -9.88 -1.97
N SER A 47 -15.18 -8.95 -1.28
CA SER A 47 -16.03 -9.25 -0.12
C SER A 47 -17.44 -9.67 -0.52
N VAL A 48 -17.93 -9.19 -1.67
CA VAL A 48 -19.24 -9.55 -2.22
C VAL A 48 -19.06 -10.77 -3.11
N SER A 49 -19.75 -11.86 -2.78
CA SER A 49 -19.65 -13.19 -3.39
C SER A 49 -20.14 -13.25 -4.84
N HIS A 50 -19.65 -12.41 -5.75
CA HIS A 50 -19.97 -12.49 -7.17
C HIS A 50 -19.01 -13.45 -7.89
N ALA A 51 -19.26 -14.74 -7.70
CA ALA A 51 -18.65 -15.81 -8.48
C ALA A 51 -19.00 -15.77 -9.98
N ALA A 52 -19.84 -14.83 -10.43
CA ALA A 52 -20.23 -14.70 -11.83
C ALA A 52 -20.71 -13.28 -12.15
N ARG A 53 -19.78 -12.41 -12.52
CA ARG A 53 -19.89 -11.31 -13.51
C ARG A 53 -18.84 -10.27 -13.12
N GLY A 54 -17.76 -10.21 -13.90
CA GLY A 54 -16.90 -9.03 -13.90
C GLY A 54 -17.79 -7.81 -14.19
N THR A 55 -17.65 -6.77 -13.40
CA THR A 55 -18.34 -5.51 -13.60
C THR A 55 -17.87 -4.92 -14.93
N GLY A 56 -18.67 -5.16 -15.98
CA GLY A 56 -18.49 -4.62 -17.32
C GLY A 56 -17.75 -5.53 -18.32
N PRO A 57 -18.01 -5.35 -19.64
CA PRO A 57 -17.25 -6.02 -20.70
C PRO A 57 -15.79 -5.59 -20.65
N GLY A 58 -14.90 -6.50 -20.23
CA GLY A 58 -13.45 -6.28 -20.15
C GLY A 58 -12.84 -6.38 -18.75
N ALA A 59 -13.64 -6.50 -17.68
CA ALA A 59 -13.11 -6.74 -16.34
C ALA A 59 -12.56 -8.18 -16.21
N PRO A 60 -11.37 -8.37 -15.62
CA PRO A 60 -10.81 -9.70 -15.42
C PRO A 60 -11.72 -10.52 -14.50
N LYS A 61 -11.97 -11.78 -14.90
CA LYS A 61 -12.84 -12.68 -14.15
C LYS A 61 -12.17 -13.06 -12.83
N VAL A 62 -12.90 -12.88 -11.73
CA VAL A 62 -12.50 -13.37 -10.41
C VAL A 62 -12.65 -14.88 -10.35
N VAL A 63 -11.61 -15.57 -9.92
CA VAL A 63 -11.58 -17.04 -9.77
C VAL A 63 -11.23 -17.39 -8.33
N LYS A 64 -11.76 -18.50 -7.79
CA LYS A 64 -11.33 -18.98 -6.47
C LYS A 64 -9.90 -19.50 -6.56
N SER A 65 -9.06 -19.08 -5.62
CA SER A 65 -7.69 -19.58 -5.46
C SER A 65 -7.69 -20.69 -4.41
N GLN A 66 -7.12 -21.85 -4.75
CA GLN A 66 -6.98 -22.95 -3.80
C GLN A 66 -5.85 -22.65 -2.81
N LEU A 67 -6.14 -22.81 -1.52
CA LEU A 67 -5.15 -22.72 -0.45
C LEU A 67 -4.81 -24.12 0.06
N ASN A 68 -3.58 -24.31 0.52
CA ASN A 68 -3.19 -25.53 1.21
C ASN A 68 -3.70 -25.51 2.65
N LEU A 69 -4.69 -26.36 2.97
CA LEU A 69 -5.32 -26.37 4.29
C LEU A 69 -4.45 -26.98 5.39
N SER A 70 -3.49 -27.84 5.03
CA SER A 70 -2.64 -28.55 6.01
C SER A 70 -1.29 -27.88 6.25
N SER A 71 -0.96 -26.82 5.49
CA SER A 71 0.34 -26.14 5.63
C SER A 71 0.49 -25.34 6.91
N VAL A 72 -0.61 -24.95 7.55
CA VAL A 72 -0.62 -24.15 8.78
C VAL A 72 -1.60 -24.78 9.75
N SER A 73 -1.15 -25.05 10.98
CA SER A 73 -2.02 -25.58 12.03
C SER A 73 -3.02 -24.52 12.50
N ASP A 74 -4.22 -24.93 12.92
CA ASP A 74 -5.21 -24.01 13.51
C ASP A 74 -4.63 -23.28 14.73
N HIS A 75 -3.78 -23.95 15.49
CA HIS A 75 -3.08 -23.37 16.63
C HIS A 75 -2.15 -22.21 16.23
N ASP A 76 -1.37 -22.37 15.15
CA ASP A 76 -0.47 -21.31 14.68
C ASP A 76 -1.24 -20.14 14.06
N ALA A 77 -2.32 -20.43 13.34
CA ALA A 77 -3.22 -19.40 12.82
C ALA A 77 -3.81 -18.55 13.97
N LEU A 78 -4.32 -19.20 15.01
CA LEU A 78 -4.86 -18.53 16.20
C LEU A 78 -3.79 -17.70 16.93
N ARG A 79 -2.57 -18.23 17.06
CA ARG A 79 -1.43 -17.50 17.66
C ARG A 79 -1.11 -16.21 16.89
N ALA A 80 -1.26 -16.22 15.57
CA ALA A 80 -1.10 -15.04 14.71
C ALA A 80 -2.34 -14.12 14.67
N GLY A 81 -3.44 -14.49 15.32
CA GLY A 81 -4.69 -13.73 15.29
C GLY A 81 -5.51 -13.92 14.02
N LEU A 82 -5.36 -15.07 13.37
CA LEU A 82 -6.02 -15.42 12.12
C LEU A 82 -7.09 -16.52 12.35
N GLU A 83 -8.13 -16.50 11.54
CA GLU A 83 -9.07 -17.62 11.45
C GLU A 83 -8.36 -18.89 10.92
N PRO A 84 -8.89 -20.09 11.18
CA PRO A 84 -8.43 -21.30 10.52
C PRO A 84 -8.41 -21.16 8.99
N VAL A 85 -7.38 -21.70 8.32
CA VAL A 85 -7.19 -21.56 6.86
C VAL A 85 -8.40 -22.11 6.08
N SER A 86 -9.09 -23.10 6.63
CA SER A 86 -10.34 -23.66 6.09
C SER A 86 -11.47 -22.64 5.91
N LYS A 87 -11.45 -21.53 6.64
CA LYS A 87 -12.45 -20.45 6.55
C LYS A 87 -12.05 -19.34 5.58
N TRP A 88 -10.79 -19.30 5.14
CA TRP A 88 -10.28 -18.19 4.33
C TRP A 88 -10.93 -18.18 2.95
N GLN A 89 -11.26 -16.99 2.46
CA GLN A 89 -11.72 -16.78 1.09
C GLN A 89 -10.58 -16.18 0.29
N ALA A 90 -9.96 -16.99 -0.57
CA ALA A 90 -8.88 -16.58 -1.46
C ALA A 90 -9.32 -16.57 -2.93
N TYR A 91 -8.87 -15.56 -3.65
CA TYR A 91 -9.27 -15.29 -5.02
C TYR A 91 -8.05 -14.96 -5.89
N GLY A 92 -8.11 -15.32 -7.16
CA GLY A 92 -7.19 -14.87 -8.20
C GLY A 92 -7.95 -14.09 -9.28
N LEU A 93 -7.20 -13.57 -10.24
CA LEU A 93 -7.74 -12.86 -11.41
C LEU A 93 -7.28 -13.54 -12.70
N GLN A 94 -8.22 -13.85 -13.59
CA GLN A 94 -7.89 -14.38 -14.91
C GLN A 94 -7.03 -13.37 -15.69
N GLY A 95 -5.92 -13.84 -16.25
CA GLY A 95 -4.91 -12.99 -16.91
C GLY A 95 -3.79 -12.50 -15.98
N TYR A 96 -3.86 -12.79 -14.68
CA TYR A 96 -2.86 -12.37 -13.68
C TYR A 96 -2.37 -13.57 -12.86
N PRO A 97 -1.58 -14.49 -13.47
CA PRO A 97 -1.04 -15.63 -12.75
C PRO A 97 -0.14 -15.18 -11.58
N GLY A 98 -0.25 -15.84 -10.43
CA GLY A 98 0.48 -15.51 -9.21
C GLY A 98 -0.17 -14.42 -8.33
N PHE A 99 -1.21 -13.73 -8.82
CA PHE A 99 -1.99 -12.81 -7.98
C PHE A 99 -2.96 -13.58 -7.08
N ILE A 100 -2.87 -13.36 -5.77
CA ILE A 100 -3.77 -13.91 -4.77
C ILE A 100 -4.29 -12.76 -3.89
N PHE A 101 -5.60 -12.65 -3.77
CA PHE A 101 -6.29 -11.77 -2.84
C PHE A 101 -6.97 -12.62 -1.76
N ILE A 102 -6.69 -12.35 -0.49
CA ILE A 102 -7.31 -13.02 0.66
C ILE A 102 -8.21 -12.02 1.38
N SER A 103 -9.52 -12.28 1.38
CA SER A 103 -10.47 -11.45 2.11
C SER A 103 -10.25 -11.62 3.61
N ASN A 104 -10.25 -10.49 4.35
CA ASN A 104 -9.94 -10.36 5.78
C ASN A 104 -9.91 -11.69 6.58
N PRO A 105 -8.73 -12.32 6.74
CA PRO A 105 -8.60 -13.60 7.45
C PRO A 105 -8.39 -13.42 8.96
N PHE A 106 -8.45 -12.20 9.50
CA PHE A 106 -8.18 -11.93 10.91
C PHE A 106 -9.37 -12.30 11.79
N LEU A 107 -9.06 -12.83 12.98
CA LEU A 107 -10.03 -12.94 14.06
C LEU A 107 -10.58 -11.55 14.42
N PRO A 108 -11.84 -11.45 14.86
CA PRO A 108 -12.42 -10.18 15.32
C PRO A 108 -11.52 -9.48 16.35
N GLY A 109 -11.22 -8.20 16.10
CA GLY A 109 -10.40 -7.38 16.99
C GLY A 109 -8.88 -7.50 16.81
N TYR A 110 -8.37 -8.57 16.19
CA TYR A 110 -6.92 -8.77 16.05
C TYR A 110 -6.24 -7.82 15.06
N GLN A 111 -6.99 -7.19 14.13
CA GLN A 111 -6.46 -6.12 13.31
C GLN A 111 -5.91 -4.96 14.16
N TRP A 112 -6.54 -4.65 15.30
CA TRP A 112 -6.07 -3.59 16.21
C TRP A 112 -4.72 -3.91 16.84
N HIS A 113 -4.41 -5.19 17.07
CA HIS A 113 -3.08 -5.60 17.51
C HIS A 113 -2.03 -5.16 16.48
N TRP A 114 -2.20 -5.53 15.21
CA TRP A 114 -1.26 -5.21 14.13
C TRP A 114 -1.18 -3.72 13.83
N VAL A 115 -2.31 -3.00 13.85
CA VAL A 115 -2.34 -1.53 13.73
C VAL A 115 -1.52 -0.88 14.85
N LYS A 116 -1.67 -1.34 16.09
CA LYS A 116 -0.88 -0.86 17.23
C LYS A 116 0.61 -1.16 17.05
N GLN A 117 0.98 -2.35 16.57
CA GLN A 117 2.39 -2.67 16.30
C GLN A 117 2.98 -1.69 15.26
N CYS A 118 2.29 -1.46 14.14
CA CYS A 118 2.74 -0.55 13.09
C CYS A 118 2.95 0.89 13.57
N LEU A 119 2.00 1.42 14.36
CA LEU A 119 2.02 2.83 14.78
C LEU A 119 2.86 3.10 16.03
N LYS A 120 3.03 2.10 16.91
CA LYS A 120 3.71 2.28 18.20
C LYS A 120 5.04 1.56 18.29
N LEU A 121 5.14 0.31 17.83
CA LEU A 121 6.34 -0.51 18.03
C LEU A 121 7.29 -0.42 16.84
N TYR A 122 6.80 -0.70 15.63
CA TYR A 122 7.62 -0.81 14.44
C TYR A 122 8.22 0.53 14.01
N SER A 123 7.56 1.64 14.33
CA SER A 123 8.09 2.98 14.07
C SER A 123 9.24 3.40 15.00
N ARG A 124 9.53 2.63 16.06
CA ARG A 124 10.63 2.92 16.99
C ARG A 124 11.97 2.42 16.46
N LYS A 125 13.04 2.96 17.02
CA LYS A 125 14.40 2.44 16.81
C LYS A 125 14.51 1.00 17.36
N PRO A 126 15.27 0.13 16.68
CA PRO A 126 16.27 0.42 15.64
C PRO A 126 15.73 0.56 14.20
N ASN A 127 14.42 0.45 13.96
CA ASN A 127 13.88 0.50 12.61
C ASN A 127 14.04 1.89 11.96
N VAL A 128 14.22 1.87 10.63
CA VAL A 128 14.42 3.08 9.83
C VAL A 128 13.08 3.56 9.27
N CYS A 129 12.82 4.86 9.37
CA CYS A 129 11.63 5.52 8.84
C CYS A 129 11.98 6.79 8.05
N ASN A 130 10.99 7.35 7.37
CA ASN A 130 11.19 8.54 6.54
C ASN A 130 11.61 9.81 7.30
N LEU A 131 11.38 9.86 8.61
CA LEU A 131 11.71 11.04 9.43
C LEU A 131 13.20 11.11 9.74
N ASP A 132 13.89 9.97 9.73
CA ASP A 132 15.31 9.83 10.10
C ASP A 132 16.25 10.60 9.17
N LYS A 133 15.81 10.87 7.94
CA LYS A 133 16.57 11.65 6.95
C LYS A 133 16.64 13.15 7.29
N HIS A 134 15.76 13.62 8.18
CA HIS A 134 15.55 15.04 8.44
C HIS A 134 15.50 15.40 9.92
N MET A 135 15.65 14.43 10.82
CA MET A 135 15.50 14.58 12.26
C MET A 135 16.58 13.76 12.97
N THR A 136 16.89 14.11 14.21
CA THR A 136 17.88 13.35 14.99
C THR A 136 17.30 12.01 15.48
N LYS A 137 18.16 11.12 15.96
CA LYS A 137 17.72 9.81 16.49
C LYS A 137 16.89 9.98 17.77
N GLU A 138 17.22 10.97 18.57
CA GLU A 138 16.55 11.29 19.84
C GLU A 138 15.12 11.78 19.57
N GLU A 139 14.96 12.67 18.58
CA GLU A 139 13.65 13.15 18.14
C GLU A 139 12.78 12.04 17.56
N THR A 140 13.38 11.03 16.93
CA THR A 140 12.65 9.93 16.28
C THR A 140 12.58 8.65 17.12
N GLN A 141 13.03 8.69 18.38
CA GLN A 141 13.14 7.51 19.23
C GLN A 141 11.78 6.87 19.54
N ASP A 142 10.78 7.69 19.86
CA ASP A 142 9.41 7.25 20.16
C ASP A 142 8.36 8.21 19.61
N LEU A 143 8.02 8.01 18.34
CA LEU A 143 7.02 8.84 17.65
C LEU A 143 5.64 8.78 18.30
N TRP A 144 5.30 7.65 18.93
CA TRP A 144 4.00 7.44 19.53
C TRP A 144 3.84 8.28 20.80
N GLU A 145 4.76 8.16 21.76
CA GLU A 145 4.65 8.92 23.02
C GLU A 145 4.76 10.43 22.76
N GLN A 146 5.62 10.85 21.83
CA GLN A 146 5.71 12.27 21.43
C GLN A 146 4.43 12.79 20.76
N SER A 147 3.68 11.93 20.07
CA SER A 147 2.44 12.31 19.39
C SER A 147 1.19 12.11 20.25
N LYS A 148 1.27 11.36 21.35
CA LYS A 148 0.11 10.89 22.12
C LYS A 148 -0.72 12.04 22.68
N GLU A 149 -0.06 13.05 23.24
CA GLU A 149 -0.76 14.23 23.78
C GLU A 149 -1.37 15.08 22.66
N PHE A 150 -0.65 15.24 21.54
CA PHE A 150 -1.16 15.91 20.34
C PHE A 150 -2.38 15.21 19.73
N LEU A 151 -2.42 13.88 19.79
CA LEU A 151 -3.57 13.08 19.29
C LEU A 151 -4.76 13.15 20.25
N ARG A 152 -4.52 13.28 21.55
CA ARG A 152 -5.57 13.42 22.58
C ARG A 152 -6.25 14.78 22.52
N CYS A 153 -5.48 15.85 22.28
CA CYS A 153 -6.02 17.20 22.13
C CYS A 153 -6.67 17.38 20.74
N LYS A 154 -7.99 17.18 20.65
CA LYS A 154 -8.81 17.58 19.49
C LYS A 154 -9.11 19.08 19.55
N GLU A 155 -8.12 19.93 19.31
CA GLU A 155 -8.41 21.33 19.00
C GLU A 155 -9.08 21.40 17.62
N VAL A 156 -10.41 21.49 17.62
CA VAL A 156 -11.26 21.32 16.41
C VAL A 156 -11.10 22.49 15.42
N ASN A 157 -10.56 23.64 15.85
CA ASN A 157 -10.71 24.90 15.11
C ASN A 157 -9.42 25.64 14.74
N LYS A 158 -8.22 25.09 14.97
CA LYS A 158 -6.96 25.74 14.57
C LYS A 158 -6.14 24.87 13.61
N ARG A 159 -5.57 25.51 12.58
CA ARG A 159 -4.52 24.91 11.73
C ARG A 159 -3.31 24.60 12.60
N ARG A 160 -3.28 23.40 13.17
CA ARG A 160 -2.16 22.92 13.99
C ARG A 160 -1.05 22.33 13.12
N PRO A 161 0.22 22.38 13.56
CA PRO A 161 1.28 21.60 12.92
C PRO A 161 0.98 20.11 13.04
N ARG A 162 1.36 19.33 12.03
CA ARG A 162 1.18 17.88 12.06
C ARG A 162 2.08 17.24 13.12
N SER A 163 1.53 16.27 13.87
CA SER A 163 2.32 15.43 14.78
C SER A 163 3.34 14.58 14.01
N LEU A 164 4.31 14.00 14.71
CA LEU A 164 5.28 13.12 14.05
C LEU A 164 4.62 11.88 13.47
N LEU A 165 3.65 11.30 14.17
CA LEU A 165 2.87 10.17 13.65
C LEU A 165 2.08 10.55 12.39
N GLU A 166 1.54 11.77 12.30
CA GLU A 166 0.87 12.29 11.09
C GLU A 166 1.86 12.59 9.93
N LYS A 167 3.16 12.76 10.24
CA LYS A 167 4.24 12.94 9.25
C LYS A 167 4.87 11.61 8.82
N LEU A 168 4.62 10.51 9.54
CA LEU A 168 5.12 9.17 9.19
C LEU A 168 4.52 8.72 7.85
N ARG A 169 5.37 8.20 6.96
CA ARG A 169 5.02 7.75 5.61
C ARG A 169 5.44 6.31 5.33
N TRP A 170 6.59 5.89 5.84
CA TRP A 170 7.10 4.53 5.69
C TRP A 170 8.03 4.17 6.83
N VAL A 171 8.12 2.87 7.09
CA VAL A 171 9.07 2.21 8.00
C VAL A 171 9.58 0.97 7.28
N THR A 172 10.88 0.69 7.38
CA THR A 172 11.50 -0.55 6.89
C THR A 172 11.89 -1.44 8.06
N LEU A 173 11.62 -2.74 7.95
CA LEU A 173 11.91 -3.75 8.97
C LEU A 173 12.90 -4.79 8.43
N GLY A 174 13.83 -5.26 9.26
CA GLY A 174 14.84 -6.23 8.85
C GLY A 174 15.81 -5.63 7.83
N TYR A 175 15.83 -6.19 6.62
CA TYR A 175 16.66 -5.71 5.53
C TYR A 175 16.20 -4.34 5.02
N HIS A 176 16.99 -3.31 5.29
CA HIS A 176 16.64 -1.94 4.94
C HIS A 176 16.85 -1.69 3.44
N TYR A 177 15.76 -1.33 2.78
CA TYR A 177 15.79 -0.91 1.38
C TYR A 177 16.32 0.51 1.27
N ASN A 178 17.40 0.67 0.52
CA ASN A 178 17.95 1.98 0.21
C ASN A 178 17.26 2.52 -1.05
N TRP A 179 16.49 3.59 -0.87
CA TRP A 179 15.71 4.23 -1.93
C TRP A 179 16.58 4.94 -2.98
N ASP A 180 17.81 5.31 -2.65
CA ASP A 180 18.70 6.07 -3.54
C ASP A 180 19.36 5.15 -4.57
N ASN A 181 19.88 3.99 -4.16
CA ASN A 181 20.49 2.99 -5.06
C ASN A 181 19.56 1.84 -5.46
N LYS A 182 18.38 1.73 -4.83
CA LYS A 182 17.38 0.66 -5.05
C LYS A 182 17.88 -0.72 -4.68
N GLU A 183 18.80 -0.82 -3.73
CA GLU A 183 19.38 -2.07 -3.24
C GLU A 183 18.99 -2.33 -1.79
N ILE A 184 19.03 -3.60 -1.41
CA ILE A 184 18.92 -4.01 -0.02
C ILE A 184 20.30 -3.90 0.61
N SER A 185 20.45 -3.10 1.66
CA SER A 185 21.71 -3.04 2.39
C SER A 185 21.90 -4.34 3.19
N PRO A 186 23.01 -5.08 2.99
CA PRO A 186 23.33 -6.26 3.78
C PRO A 186 23.90 -5.91 5.17
N GLU A 187 24.16 -4.62 5.43
CA GLU A 187 24.87 -4.15 6.64
C GLU A 187 24.01 -4.17 7.90
N TYR A 188 23.30 -5.26 8.20
CA TYR A 188 22.82 -5.61 9.53
C TYR A 188 22.61 -7.15 9.59
N SER A 189 23.62 -7.90 10.08
CA SER A 189 23.69 -9.38 10.32
C SER A 189 24.44 -10.22 9.27
N LEU A 190 25.25 -11.19 9.76
CA LEU A 190 25.89 -12.27 8.96
C LEU A 190 24.86 -13.12 8.19
N GLU A 191 23.63 -13.22 8.72
CA GLU A 191 22.50 -13.81 8.00
C GLU A 191 22.12 -13.00 6.75
N GLY A 192 22.36 -11.68 6.77
CA GLY A 192 22.11 -10.76 5.68
C GLY A 192 23.00 -10.95 4.47
N LEU A 193 24.27 -11.29 4.68
CA LEU A 193 25.17 -11.67 3.60
C LEU A 193 24.77 -13.02 2.98
N MET A 194 24.40 -13.99 3.83
CA MET A 194 23.99 -15.32 3.38
C MET A 194 22.63 -15.30 2.64
N LEU A 195 21.71 -14.43 3.06
CA LEU A 195 20.44 -14.17 2.37
C LEU A 195 20.60 -13.31 1.12
N ASN A 196 21.55 -12.37 1.07
CA ASN A 196 21.84 -11.62 -0.17
C ASN A 196 22.31 -12.57 -1.29
N LEU A 197 23.15 -13.56 -0.98
CA LEU A 197 23.50 -14.60 -1.95
C LEU A 197 22.28 -15.41 -2.42
N LYS A 198 21.36 -15.76 -1.50
CA LYS A 198 20.11 -16.44 -1.87
C LYS A 198 19.16 -15.54 -2.67
N LEU A 199 19.05 -14.25 -2.34
CA LEU A 199 18.21 -13.28 -3.05
C LEU A 199 18.81 -12.87 -4.40
N GLN A 200 20.13 -12.85 -4.56
CA GLN A 200 20.78 -12.75 -5.86
C GLN A 200 20.49 -13.98 -6.71
N TYR A 201 20.51 -15.18 -6.11
CA TYR A 201 20.12 -16.41 -6.78
C TYR A 201 18.64 -16.40 -7.20
N PHE A 202 17.72 -16.03 -6.31
CA PHE A 202 16.30 -15.87 -6.62
C PHE A 202 16.06 -14.71 -7.60
N GLY A 203 16.78 -13.61 -7.50
CA GLY A 203 16.73 -12.48 -8.42
C GLY A 203 17.22 -12.86 -9.82
N HIS A 204 18.19 -13.77 -9.92
CA HIS A 204 18.61 -14.33 -11.21
C HIS A 204 17.55 -15.28 -11.79
N LEU A 205 16.88 -16.05 -10.93
CA LEU A 205 15.76 -16.94 -11.27
C LEU A 205 14.52 -16.13 -11.72
N MET A 206 14.22 -15.04 -11.02
CA MET A 206 13.10 -14.12 -11.27
C MET A 206 13.39 -13.11 -12.39
N ARG A 207 14.66 -12.86 -12.74
CA ARG A 207 15.05 -12.09 -13.95
C ARG A 207 14.56 -12.73 -15.26
N ARG A 208 14.04 -13.97 -15.24
CA ARG A 208 13.33 -14.58 -16.38
C ARG A 208 11.85 -14.19 -16.46
N THR A 209 11.29 -13.54 -15.44
CA THR A 209 9.90 -13.10 -15.38
C THR A 209 9.85 -11.63 -14.98
N ASP A 210 9.77 -10.74 -15.96
CA ASP A 210 9.67 -9.29 -15.74
C ASP A 210 8.51 -8.95 -14.80
N SER A 211 8.80 -8.67 -13.52
CA SER A 211 7.78 -8.47 -12.49
C SER A 211 7.42 -6.98 -12.31
N LEU A 212 6.11 -6.74 -12.27
CA LEU A 212 5.39 -5.47 -12.11
C LEU A 212 5.80 -4.59 -10.90
N GLU A 213 6.66 -5.08 -9.99
CA GLU A 213 7.07 -4.37 -8.78
C GLU A 213 7.83 -3.08 -9.06
N LYS A 214 8.71 -3.06 -10.08
CA LYS A 214 9.46 -1.84 -10.45
C LYS A 214 8.52 -0.72 -10.91
N THR A 215 7.49 -1.05 -11.68
CA THR A 215 6.52 -0.06 -12.19
C THR A 215 5.63 0.49 -11.07
N LEU A 216 5.21 -0.36 -10.13
CA LEU A 216 4.37 0.05 -9.00
C LEU A 216 5.13 0.96 -8.00
N MET A 217 6.43 0.70 -7.79
CA MET A 217 7.30 1.51 -6.94
C MET A 217 7.70 2.84 -7.62
N LEU A 218 7.85 2.86 -8.94
CA LEU A 218 8.20 4.06 -9.73
C LEU A 218 7.03 5.04 -9.93
N GLY A 219 5.79 4.54 -10.01
CA GLY A 219 4.60 5.36 -10.28
C GLY A 219 4.27 6.44 -9.24
N LYS A 220 4.90 6.41 -8.05
CA LYS A 220 4.72 7.43 -7.00
C LYS A 220 5.72 8.60 -7.08
N ILE A 221 6.79 8.50 -7.88
CA ILE A 221 7.91 9.46 -7.85
C ILE A 221 7.88 10.44 -9.04
N GLU A 222 7.21 10.13 -10.15
CA GLU A 222 7.07 11.04 -11.30
C GLU A 222 5.95 12.08 -11.18
N GLY A 223 5.38 12.27 -9.97
CA GLY A 223 4.52 13.40 -9.66
C GLY A 223 5.33 14.69 -9.51
N GLY A 224 5.74 15.27 -10.63
CA GLY A 224 6.60 16.45 -10.72
C GLY A 224 6.29 17.57 -9.72
N ARG A 225 7.26 17.86 -8.85
CA ARG A 225 7.38 19.13 -8.13
C ARG A 225 7.56 20.24 -9.17
N ARG A 226 6.49 21.00 -9.44
CA ARG A 226 6.61 22.33 -10.05
C ARG A 226 7.34 23.23 -9.04
N ARG A 227 8.64 23.46 -9.26
CA ARG A 227 9.38 24.56 -8.63
C ARG A 227 8.69 25.86 -9.03
N GLY A 228 8.04 26.52 -8.07
CA GLY A 228 7.53 27.87 -8.24
C GLY A 228 8.70 28.83 -8.47
N ARG A 229 8.74 29.43 -9.66
CA ARG A 229 9.67 30.51 -10.01
C ARG A 229 9.18 31.77 -9.29
N GLN A 230 9.94 32.25 -8.30
CA GLN A 230 9.76 33.56 -7.68
C GLN A 230 9.77 34.63 -8.78
N ARG A 231 8.71 35.42 -8.88
CA ARG A 231 8.70 36.70 -9.59
C ARG A 231 8.82 37.79 -8.53
N MET A 232 9.93 38.52 -8.53
CA MET A 232 10.03 39.79 -7.83
C MET A 232 9.06 40.79 -8.47
N ARG A 233 8.40 41.57 -7.63
CA ARG A 233 8.05 42.96 -7.90
C ARG A 233 8.69 43.78 -6.79
#